data_AF-A0A972RLH7-F1
#
_entry.id   AF-A0A972RLH7-F1
#
_cell.length_a   1.000
_cell.length_b   1.000
_cell.length_c   1.000
_cell.angle_alpha   90.00
_cell.angle_beta   90.00
_cell.angle_gamma   90.00
#
_symmetry.space_group_name_H-M   'P 1'
#
loop_
_entity.id
_entity.type
_entity.pdbx_description
1 polymer ?
#
loop_
_entity_poly.entity_id
_entity_poly.type
_entity_poly.pdbx_seq_one_letter_code
_entity_poly.pdbx_strand_id
1 'polypeptide(L)' 'MVSDAQWSIDHAGLAVYDLIRKLLPQVVVFFAGDDTLLTRRGLKMFGAGMHRDPLLPSRGFTVVRWGHCWVVLCVVIG' A
#
# COMPACT_ATOMS: atom_id res chain seq x y z
N MET A 1 0.47 0.20 27.65
CA MET A 1 1.73 -0.33 27.11
C MET A 1 1.56 -0.41 25.61
N VAL A 2 1.95 0.64 24.89
CA VAL A 2 1.95 0.65 23.42
C VAL A 2 3.30 0.06 23.01
N SER A 3 3.31 -0.87 22.07
CA SER A 3 4.53 -1.53 21.60
C SER A 3 5.54 -0.50 21.08
N ASP A 4 6.75 -0.48 21.64
CA ASP A 4 7.86 0.40 21.24
C ASP A 4 8.56 -0.06 19.95
N ALA A 5 7.98 -1.07 19.29
CA ALA A 5 8.52 -1.66 18.09
C ALA A 5 8.24 -0.75 16.88
N GLN A 6 9.27 -0.07 16.39
CA GLN A 6 9.24 0.68 15.15
C GLN A 6 9.51 -0.28 13.99
N TRP A 7 8.45 -0.82 13.41
CA TRP A 7 8.56 -1.66 12.22
C TRP A 7 8.61 -0.78 10.97
N SER A 8 9.64 -0.97 10.14
CA SER A 8 9.62 -0.49 8.77
C SER A 8 8.78 -1.45 7.92
N ILE A 9 7.74 -0.92 7.29
CA ILE A 9 6.86 -1.68 6.40
C ILE A 9 7.68 -2.26 5.24
N ASP A 10 8.64 -1.51 4.71
CA ASP A 10 9.49 -1.95 3.60
C ASP A 10 10.41 -3.10 4.03
N HIS A 11 11.02 -3.00 5.20
CA HIS A 11 11.86 -4.09 5.73
C HIS A 11 11.03 -5.36 5.98
N ALA A 12 9.83 -5.22 6.52
CA ALA A 12 8.93 -6.36 6.70
C ALA A 12 8.54 -6.99 5.36
N GLY A 13 8.21 -6.18 4.35
CA GLY A 13 7.88 -6.65 3.00
C GLY A 13 9.02 -7.39 2.33
N LEU A 14 10.24 -6.85 2.40
CA LEU A 14 11.45 -7.49 1.85
C LEU A 14 11.76 -8.81 2.55
N ALA A 15 11.62 -8.87 3.89
CA ALA A 15 11.83 -10.12 4.64
C ALA A 15 10.85 -11.23 4.22
N VAL A 16 9.58 -10.88 3.95
CA VAL A 16 8.59 -11.83 3.42
C VAL A 16 8.95 -12.26 2.00
N TYR A 17 9.39 -11.33 1.15
CA TYR A 17 9.84 -11.66 -0.20
C TYR A 17 11.05 -12.61 -0.21
N ASP A 18 12.03 -12.38 0.66
CA ASP A 18 13.19 -13.27 0.82
C ASP A 18 12.77 -14.67 1.26
N LEU A 19 11.74 -14.77 2.13
CA LEU A 19 11.17 -16.06 2.53
C LEU A 19 10.52 -16.76 1.33
N ILE A 20 9.73 -16.05 0.51
CA ILE A 20 9.13 -16.59 -0.71
C ILE A 20 10.21 -17.13 -1.65
N ARG A 21 11.29 -16.37 -1.86
CA ARG A 21 12.41 -16.79 -2.74
C ARG A 21 13.14 -18.03 -2.23
N LYS A 22 13.27 -18.18 -0.92
CA LYS A 22 13.86 -19.38 -0.30
C LYS A 22 12.97 -20.62 -0.45
N LEU A 23 11.66 -20.44 -0.29
CA LEU A 23 10.69 -21.55 -0.32
C LEU A 23 10.28 -21.97 -1.74
N LEU A 24 10.28 -21.03 -2.68
CA LEU A 24 9.79 -21.22 -4.05
C LEU A 24 10.83 -20.74 -5.08
N PRO A 25 12.02 -21.36 -5.15
CA PRO A 25 13.14 -20.83 -5.95
C PRO A 25 12.91 -20.85 -7.46
N GLN A 26 12.00 -21.69 -7.96
CA GLN A 26 11.74 -21.86 -9.40
C GLN A 26 10.43 -21.23 -9.86
N VAL A 27 9.70 -20.60 -8.94
CA VAL A 27 8.44 -19.94 -9.27
C VAL A 27 8.71 -18.58 -9.89
N VAL A 28 7.96 -18.27 -10.95
CA VAL A 28 7.94 -16.94 -11.53
C VAL A 28 7.18 -16.03 -10.59
N VAL A 29 7.87 -14.99 -10.12
CA VAL A 29 7.29 -13.97 -9.26
C VAL A 29 7.05 -12.72 -10.08
N PHE A 30 5.80 -12.26 -10.07
CA PHE A 30 5.39 -10.99 -10.65
C PHE A 30 5.24 -9.95 -9.54
N PHE A 31 5.45 -8.68 -9.91
CA PHE A 31 5.19 -7.56 -9.03
C PHE A 31 4.05 -6.73 -9.60
N ALA A 32 3.03 -6.48 -8.78
CA ALA A 32 1.92 -5.61 -9.12
C ALA A 32 2.01 -4.34 -8.28
N GLY A 33 2.08 -3.18 -8.94
CA GLY A 33 2.02 -1.88 -8.29
C GLY A 33 0.60 -1.31 -8.37
N ASP A 34 0.10 -0.79 -7.26
CA ASP A 34 -1.21 -0.12 -7.19
C ASP A 34 -1.14 1.08 -6.25
N ASP A 35 -1.90 2.13 -6.56
CA ASP A 35 -2.11 3.27 -5.66
C ASP A 35 -3.34 3.01 -4.79
N THR A 36 -3.12 2.72 -3.51
CA THR A 36 -4.22 2.48 -2.57
C THR A 36 -4.53 3.76 -1.79
N LEU A 37 -5.74 4.30 -2.00
CA LEU A 37 -6.27 5.38 -1.18
C LEU A 37 -7.03 4.83 0.03
N LEU A 38 -6.45 4.98 1.22
CA LEU A 38 -7.12 4.61 2.46
C LEU A 38 -7.84 5.81 3.07
N THR A 39 -9.17 5.74 3.16
CA THR A 39 -9.99 6.80 3.76
C THR A 39 -10.00 6.70 5.28
N ARG A 40 -8.87 6.96 5.94
CA ARG A 40 -8.82 7.24 7.38
C ARG A 40 -8.75 8.74 7.62
N ARG A 41 -9.48 9.22 8.65
CA ARG A 41 -9.57 10.64 9.03
C ARG A 41 -8.99 10.88 10.41
N GLY A 42 -8.20 11.94 10.57
CA GLY A 42 -7.56 12.29 11.83
C GLY A 42 -6.44 13.33 11.65
N LEU A 43 -6.44 14.35 12.50
CA LEU A 43 -5.53 15.50 12.42
C LEU A 43 -4.05 15.15 12.63
N LYS A 44 -3.76 13.96 13.15
CA LYS A 44 -2.40 13.46 13.42
C LYS A 44 -1.90 12.45 12.39
N MET A 45 -2.64 12.20 11.30
CA MET A 45 -2.16 11.33 10.24
C MET A 45 -1.18 12.08 9.34
N PHE A 46 0.10 11.73 9.49
CA PHE A 46 1.14 12.11 8.56
C PHE A 46 0.79 11.63 7.14
N GLY A 47 1.07 12.43 6.12
CA GLY A 47 0.91 12.07 4.71
C GLY A 47 -0.53 11.99 4.16
N ALA A 48 -1.54 12.35 4.96
CA ALA A 48 -2.92 12.44 4.47
C ALA A 48 -3.18 13.77 3.73
N GLY A 49 -3.91 13.70 2.61
CA GLY A 49 -4.25 14.86 1.79
C GLY A 49 -5.49 14.62 0.93
N MET A 50 -5.81 15.58 0.06
CA MET A 50 -6.89 15.45 -0.93
C MET A 50 -6.35 14.73 -2.17
N HIS A 51 -6.82 13.50 -2.42
CA HIS A 51 -6.41 12.68 -3.55
C HIS A 51 -7.60 12.39 -4.46
N ARG A 52 -7.37 12.25 -5.77
CA ARG A 52 -8.40 11.81 -6.70
C ARG A 52 -8.80 10.39 -6.34
N ASP A 53 -10.11 10.15 -6.18
CA ASP A 53 -10.63 8.83 -5.84
C ASP A 53 -11.07 8.11 -7.13
N PRO A 54 -10.31 7.11 -7.63
CA PRO A 54 -10.65 6.41 -8.86
C PRO A 54 -11.86 5.49 -8.71
N LEU A 55 -12.28 5.18 -7.47
CA LEU A 55 -13.44 4.33 -7.18
C LEU A 55 -14.77 5.09 -7.27
N LEU A 56 -14.72 6.42 -7.35
CA LEU A 56 -15.92 7.25 -7.47
C LEU A 56 -16.16 7.63 -8.94
N PRO A 57 -17.38 7.40 -9.47
CA PRO A 57 -17.69 7.77 -10.84
C PRO A 57 -17.66 9.30 -11.01
N SER A 58 -16.68 9.78 -11.77
CA SER A 58 -16.52 11.18 -12.16
C SER A 58 -17.14 11.44 -13.54
N ARG A 59 -18.48 11.43 -13.66
CA ARG A 59 -19.11 11.91 -14.91
C ARG A 59 -19.08 13.44 -14.93
N GLY A 60 -17.97 14.00 -15.41
CA GLY A 60 -17.82 15.43 -15.70
C GLY A 60 -17.13 16.29 -14.63
N PHE A 61 -16.74 15.73 -13.48
CA PHE A 61 -16.00 16.45 -12.44
C PHE A 61 -15.09 15.52 -11.63
N THR A 62 -13.89 15.99 -11.27
CA THR A 62 -12.93 15.22 -10.48
C THR A 62 -13.39 15.13 -9.02
N VAL A 63 -13.74 13.93 -8.56
CA VAL A 63 -14.02 13.68 -7.14
C VAL A 63 -12.71 13.45 -6.40
N VAL A 64 -12.46 14.26 -5.38
CA VAL A 64 -11.30 14.13 -4.50
C VAL A 64 -11.73 13.77 -3.09
N ARG A 65 -10.95 12.93 -2.41
CA ARG A 65 -11.18 12.52 -1.03
C ARG A 65 -9.96 12.78 -0.17
N TRP A 66 -10.23 13.17 1.08
CA TRP A 66 -9.22 13.18 2.12
C TRP A 66 -8.87 11.75 2.52
N GLY A 67 -7.60 11.38 2.41
CA GLY A 67 -7.13 10.06 2.79
C GLY A 67 -5.62 9.98 2.67
N HIS A 68 -5.08 8.80 2.98
CA HIS A 68 -3.68 8.52 2.72
C HIS A 68 -3.56 7.74 1.42
N CYS A 69 -2.84 8.29 0.45
CA CYS A 69 -2.51 7.61 -0.79
C CYS A 69 -1.12 7.00 -0.65
N TRP A 70 -1.03 5.68 -0.71
CA TRP A 70 0.24 4.96 -0.70
C TRP A 70 0.39 4.17 -1.99
N VAL A 71 1.61 4.11 -2.52
CA VAL A 71 1.97 3.12 -3.52
C VAL A 71 2.16 1.80 -2.79
N VAL A 72 1.44 0.77 -3.21
CA VAL A 72 1.57 -0.60 -2.69
C VAL A 72 2.21 -1.46 -3.76
N LEU A 73 3.20 -2.27 -3.35
CA LEU A 73 3.82 -3.29 -4.19
C LEU A 73 3.42 -4.67 -3.69
N CYS A 74 2.71 -5.42 -4.53
CA CYS A 74 2.26 -6.78 -4.23
C CYS A 74 3.12 -7.81 -4.95
N VAL A 75 3.44 -8.90 -4.24
CA VAL A 75 4.08 -10.10 -4.79
C VAL A 75 2.99 -11.04 -5.29
N VAL A 76 3.02 -11.37 -6.58
CA VAL A 76 2.09 -12.30 -7.22
C VAL A 76 2.86 -13.53 -7.68
N ILE A 77 2.39 -14.71 -7.29
CA ILE A 77 2.98 -16.00 -7.62
C ILE A 77 2.22 -16.59 -8.80
N GLY A 78 2.94 -16.91 -9.88
CA GLY A 78 2.41 -17.56 -11.09
C GLY A 78 2.53 -19.08 -11.08
#